data_AF-A0A358IYM2-F1
#
_entry.id   AF-A0A358IYM2-F1
#
_cell.length_a   1.000
_cell.length_b   1.000
_cell.length_c   1.000
_cell.angle_alpha   90.00
_cell.angle_beta   90.00
_cell.angle_gamma   90.00
#
_symmetry.space_group_name_H-M   'P 1'
#
loop_
_entity.id
_entity.type
_entity.pdbx_description
1 polymer ?
#
loop_
_entity_poly.entity_id
_entity_poly.type
_entity_poly.pdbx_seq_one_letter_code
_entity_poly.pdbx_strand_id
1 'polypeptide(L)' 'MSEAIFPPVDPAALAAIHAEAFEAPWDQAALAELLVSPGVFAVAQEDGFILIRVVVDEAEILRSEER' A
#
# COMPACT_ATOMS: atom_id res chain seq x y z
N MET A 1 17.60 -6.14 15.62
CA MET A 1 16.97 -6.59 14.36
C MET A 1 16.13 -5.44 13.88
N SER A 2 16.25 -5.01 12.61
CA SER A 2 15.40 -3.94 12.08
C SER A 2 13.98 -4.47 12.02
N GLU A 3 13.05 -3.76 12.67
CA GLU A 3 11.63 -4.02 12.47
C GLU A 3 11.29 -3.77 11.01
N ALA A 4 10.44 -4.61 10.42
CA ALA A 4 9.92 -4.34 9.09
C ALA A 4 9.06 -3.09 9.18
N ILE A 5 9.37 -2.06 8.38
CA ILE A 5 8.64 -0.78 8.36
C ILE A 5 7.15 -1.01 8.05
N PHE A 6 6.83 -2.11 7.35
CA PHE A 6 5.48 -2.58 7.11
C PHE A 6 5.40 -4.06 7.52
N PRO A 7 4.64 -4.40 8.58
CA PRO A 7 4.43 -5.80 8.94
C PRO A 7 3.66 -6.55 7.85
N PRO A 8 3.85 -7.87 7.71
CA PRO A 8 3.05 -8.66 6.77
C PRO A 8 1.57 -8.58 7.13
N VAL A 9 0.72 -8.45 6.12
CA VAL A 9 -0.74 -8.38 6.23
C VAL A 9 -1.38 -9.57 5.55
N ASP A 10 -2.56 -9.98 6.00
CA ASP A 10 -3.34 -11.06 5.38
C ASP A 10 -4.32 -10.46 4.34
N PRO A 11 -4.18 -10.79 3.04
CA PRO A 11 -5.10 -10.32 2.00
C PRO A 11 -6.56 -10.69 2.26
N ALA A 12 -6.83 -11.82 2.92
CA ALA A 12 -8.20 -12.24 3.23
C ALA A 12 -8.85 -11.32 4.28
N ALA A 13 -8.09 -10.95 5.32
CA ALA A 13 -8.54 -10.00 6.33
C ALA A 13 -8.80 -8.61 5.72
N LEU A 14 -7.93 -8.14 4.82
CA LEU A 14 -8.12 -6.86 4.12
C LEU A 14 -9.38 -6.87 3.24
N ALA A 15 -9.66 -7.98 2.55
CA ALA A 15 -10.85 -8.11 1.72
C ALA A 15 -12.14 -8.03 2.55
N ALA A 16 -12.16 -8.64 3.74
CA ALA A 16 -13.29 -8.55 4.66
C ALA A 16 -13.54 -7.10 5.11
N ILE A 17 -12.49 -6.41 5.58
CA ILE A 17 -12.56 -4.99 5.98
C ILE A 17 -13.03 -4.11 4.81
N HIS A 18 -12.52 -4.34 3.60
CA HIS A 18 -12.90 -3.55 2.42
C HIS A 18 -14.35 -3.82 1.97
N ALA A 19 -14.86 -5.04 2.15
CA ALA A 19 -16.26 -5.39 1.86
C ALA A 19 -17.27 -4.70 2.79
N GLU A 20 -16.88 -4.39 4.02
CA GLU A 20 -17.74 -3.66 4.96
C GLU A 20 -17.84 -2.16 4.62
N ALA A 21 -16.81 -1.59 3.98
CA ALA A 21 -16.70 -0.15 3.74
C ALA A 21 -17.08 0.30 2.31
N PHE A 22 -17.10 -0.60 1.32
CA PHE A 22 -17.28 -0.25 -0.10
C PHE A 22 -18.37 -1.08 -0.79
N GLU A 23 -19.17 -0.43 -1.64
CA GLU A 23 -20.21 -1.09 -2.46
C GLU A 23 -19.61 -2.00 -3.55
N ALA A 24 -18.42 -1.67 -4.04
CA ALA A 24 -17.64 -2.47 -4.99
C ALA A 24 -16.26 -2.80 -4.39
N PRO A 25 -16.17 -3.84 -3.54
CA PRO A 25 -14.95 -4.12 -2.81
C PRO A 25 -13.90 -4.84 -3.64
N TRP A 26 -12.63 -4.70 -3.26
CA TRP A 26 -11.58 -5.59 -3.74
C TRP A 26 -11.69 -6.94 -3.05
N ASP A 27 -11.58 -8.01 -3.85
CA ASP A 27 -11.51 -9.36 -3.33
C ASP A 27 -10.09 -9.73 -2.89
N GLN A 28 -9.97 -10.90 -2.25
CA GLN A 28 -8.70 -11.41 -1.77
C GLN A 28 -7.65 -11.53 -2.89
N ALA A 29 -8.06 -11.90 -4.10
CA ALA A 29 -7.15 -12.11 -5.22
C ALA A 29 -6.56 -10.77 -5.69
N ALA A 30 -7.41 -9.75 -5.88
CA ALA A 30 -6.99 -8.41 -6.24
C ALA A 30 -6.04 -7.80 -5.19
N LEU A 31 -6.34 -7.98 -3.90
CA LEU A 31 -5.47 -7.51 -2.81
C LEU A 31 -4.15 -8.26 -2.77
N ALA A 32 -4.14 -9.57 -3.00
CA ALA A 32 -2.91 -10.35 -3.09
C ALA A 32 -2.03 -9.89 -4.26
N GLU A 33 -2.62 -9.63 -5.43
CA GLU A 33 -1.90 -9.09 -6.60
C GLU A 33 -1.33 -7.69 -6.34
N LEU A 34 -2.08 -6.83 -5.65
CA LEU A 34 -1.61 -5.50 -5.27
C LEU A 34 -0.43 -5.58 -4.29
N LEU A 35 -0.51 -6.44 -3.27
CA LEU A 35 0.53 -6.55 -2.22
C LEU A 35 1.86 -7.10 -2.73
N VAL A 36 1.87 -7.86 -3.83
CA VAL A 36 3.12 -8.32 -4.47
C VAL A 36 3.67 -7.33 -5.50
N SER A 37 2.92 -6.27 -5.81
CA SER A 37 3.35 -5.28 -6.79
C SER A 37 4.47 -4.40 -6.23
N PRO A 38 5.56 -4.15 -7.00
CA PRO A 38 6.65 -3.30 -6.55
C PRO A 38 6.16 -1.90 -6.15
N GLY A 39 6.64 -1.41 -4.99
CA GLY A 39 6.28 -0.09 -4.47
C GLY A 39 4.88 -0.02 -3.84
N VAL A 40 4.17 -1.15 -3.71
CA VAL A 40 2.94 -1.24 -2.93
C VAL A 40 3.26 -1.68 -1.50
N PHE A 41 2.63 -1.01 -0.54
CA PHE A 41 2.75 -1.26 0.88
C PHE A 41 1.37 -1.22 1.52
N ALA A 42 1.18 -1.94 2.63
CA ALA A 42 -0.03 -1.89 3.41
C ALA A 42 0.28 -1.73 4.90
N VAL A 43 -0.58 -0.98 5.58
CA VAL A 43 -0.64 -0.92 7.05
C VAL A 43 -2.06 -1.27 7.44
N ALA A 44 -2.22 -2.30 8.27
CA ALA A 44 -3.51 -2.79 8.72
C ALA A 44 -3.63 -2.69 10.25
N GLN A 45 -4.84 -2.40 10.72
CA GLN A 45 -5.30 -2.53 12.09
C GLN A 45 -6.59 -3.37 12.09
N GLU A 46 -7.13 -3.63 13.28
CA GLU A 46 -8.28 -4.52 13.48
C GLU A 46 -9.49 -4.14 12.61
N ASP A 47 -9.78 -2.83 12.48
CA ASP A 47 -10.99 -2.34 11.79
C ASP A 47 -10.70 -1.56 10.49
N GLY A 48 -9.47 -1.59 9.99
CA GLY A 48 -9.11 -0.69 8.89
C GLY A 48 -7.71 -0.93 8.34
N PHE A 49 -7.49 -0.51 7.10
CA PHE A 49 -6.17 -0.53 6.48
C PHE A 49 -5.96 0.61 5.51
N ILE A 50 -4.68 0.89 5.25
CA ILE A 50 -4.23 1.85 4.23
C ILE A 50 -3.37 1.08 3.24
N LEU A 51 -3.68 1.22 1.95
CA LEU A 51 -2.86 0.75 0.84
C LEU A 51 -2.11 1.93 0.22
N ILE A 52 -0.79 1.83 0.13
CA ILE A 52 0.09 2.88 -0.38
C ILE A 52 0.77 2.35 -1.63
N ARG A 53 0.79 3.13 -2.71
CA ARG A 53 1.56 2.84 -3.92
C ARG A 53 2.49 3.99 -4.23
N VAL A 54 3.79 3.73 -4.24
CA VAL A 54 4.80 4.69 -4.70
C VAL A 54 4.88 4.61 -6.21
N VAL A 55 4.52 5.71 -6.89
CA VAL A 55 4.69 5.87 -8.34
C VAL A 55 5.85 6.83 -8.54
N VAL A 56 6.98 6.31 -9.05
CA VAL A 56 8.17 7.12 -9.35
C VAL A 56 8.12 7.49 -10.82
N ASP A 57 7.53 8.64 -11.15
CA ASP A 57 7.50 9.13 -12.55
C ASP A 57 8.21 10.49 -12.74
N GLU A 58 8.57 11.24 -11.69
CA GLU A 58 9.24 12.53 -11.84
C GLU A 58 10.46 12.67 -10.92
N ALA A 59 11.65 12.65 -11.51
CA ALA A 59 12.88 13.12 -10.90
C ALA A 59 13.25 14.46 -11.56
N GLU A 60 12.94 15.57 -10.89
CA GLU A 60 13.44 16.90 -11.30
C GLU A 60 14.82 17.14 -10.68
N ILE A 61 15.83 17.44 -11.49
CA ILE A 61 17.16 17.83 -11.02
C ILE A 61 17.19 19.36 -10.87
N LEU A 62 17.01 19.85 -9.64
CA LEU A 62 17.22 21.26 -9.30
C LEU A 62 18.70 21.51 -8.98
N ARG A 63 19.35 22.41 -9.72
CA ARG A 63 20.64 23.00 -9.34
C ARG A 63 20.42 24.47 -9.03
N SER A 64 20.68 24.91 -7.80
CA SER A 64 20.81 26.33 -7.48
C SER A 64 22.23 26.78 -7.81
N GLU A 65 22.40 27.62 -8.84
CA GLU A 65 23.62 28.38 -9.02
C GLU A 65 23.52 29.65 -8.18
N GLU A 66 24.30 29.71 -7.10
CA GLU A 66 24.54 30.93 -6.33
C GLU A 66 25.50 31.81 -7.14
N ARG A 67 25.05 33.01 -7.50
CA ARG A 67 25.87 34.07 -8.09
C ARG A 67 26.12 35.18 -7.08
#